data_AF-A0A098S0L9-F1
#
_entry.id   AF-A0A098S0L9-F1
#
_cell.length_a   1.000
_cell.length_b   1.000
_cell.length_c   1.000
_cell.angle_alpha   90.00
_cell.angle_beta   90.00
_cell.angle_gamma   90.00
#
_symmetry.space_group_name_H-M   'P 1'
#
loop_
_entity.id
_entity.type
_entity.pdbx_description
1 polymer ?
#
loop_
_entity_poly.entity_id
_entity_poly.type
_entity_poly.pdbx_seq_one_letter_code
_entity_poly.pdbx_strand_id
1 'polypeptide(L)'
;MQQSPFRFIASASLLAIALYALSCSSETAPETTEPKLTASSINPNGDSELALLMRAMYDDAAQMKKAIENGEQPVSQLDHEKILTASATEPEKAASDTYKVHAQSYLQTLKALEKADVAEAQVLFKDMVDSCMGCHTALCPGPKMKIKHLY
;
A
#
# COMPACT_ATOMS: atom_id res chain seq x y z
N MET A 1 18.77 -0.62 -79.52
CA MET A 1 18.29 -1.94 -79.98
C MET A 1 17.98 -2.76 -78.74
N GLN A 2 16.83 -3.39 -78.50
CA GLN A 2 15.59 -3.54 -79.26
C GLN A 2 14.55 -4.15 -78.29
N GLN A 3 13.45 -3.43 -78.07
CA GLN A 3 12.05 -3.85 -77.90
C GLN A 3 11.67 -5.26 -77.33
N SER A 4 11.04 -5.26 -76.14
CA SER A 4 9.65 -5.72 -75.81
C SER A 4 9.23 -7.22 -75.98
N PRO A 5 8.01 -7.68 -75.59
CA PRO A 5 7.22 -7.51 -74.34
C PRO A 5 6.36 -8.77 -73.96
N PHE A 6 5.44 -8.63 -72.98
CA PHE A 6 4.23 -9.45 -72.71
C PHE A 6 4.48 -10.89 -72.16
N ARG A 7 3.88 -11.36 -71.05
CA ARG A 7 2.44 -11.58 -70.79
C ARG A 7 2.23 -11.79 -69.27
N PHE A 8 1.36 -11.03 -68.59
CA PHE A 8 0.00 -11.45 -68.18
C PHE A 8 -0.15 -12.91 -67.73
N ILE A 9 -0.09 -13.18 -66.42
CA ILE A 9 -0.91 -14.17 -65.66
C ILE A 9 -0.96 -13.63 -64.22
N ALA A 10 -1.96 -12.83 -63.84
CA ALA A 10 -3.25 -13.26 -63.29
C ALA A 10 -3.13 -14.15 -62.04
N SER A 11 -3.75 -13.65 -60.95
CA SER A 11 -4.38 -14.44 -59.89
C SER A 11 -3.50 -15.41 -59.07
N ALA A 12 -3.04 -14.93 -57.91
CA ALA A 12 -2.93 -15.63 -56.63
C ALA A 12 -1.89 -14.85 -55.82
N SER A 13 -2.28 -13.95 -54.93
CA SER A 13 -2.28 -14.29 -53.51
C SER A 13 -2.95 -13.16 -52.74
N LEU A 14 -4.26 -13.02 -52.92
CA LEU A 14 -5.15 -12.21 -52.08
C LEU A 14 -5.77 -13.16 -51.03
N LEU A 15 -4.93 -13.82 -50.23
CA LEU A 15 -5.38 -14.71 -49.16
C LEU A 15 -4.28 -14.91 -48.10
N ALA A 16 -3.77 -13.82 -47.53
CA ALA A 16 -2.75 -13.88 -46.46
C ALA A 16 -2.99 -12.84 -45.35
N ILE A 17 -4.23 -12.37 -45.16
CA ILE A 17 -4.59 -11.39 -44.11
C ILE A 17 -5.88 -11.82 -43.37
N ALA A 18 -6.07 -13.13 -43.14
CA ALA A 18 -7.28 -13.63 -42.46
C ALA A 18 -7.02 -14.79 -41.49
N LEU A 19 -5.83 -14.87 -40.88
CA LEU A 19 -5.48 -15.93 -39.90
C LEU A 19 -4.67 -15.39 -38.71
N TYR A 20 -5.04 -14.23 -38.16
CA TYR A 20 -4.40 -13.70 -36.93
C TYR A 20 -5.39 -13.35 -35.80
N ALA A 21 -6.66 -13.75 -35.92
CA ALA A 21 -7.71 -13.40 -34.95
C ALA A 21 -8.20 -14.59 -34.09
N LEU A 22 -7.44 -15.70 -34.00
CA LEU A 22 -7.77 -16.86 -33.16
C LEU A 22 -6.58 -17.19 -32.23
N SER A 23 -6.30 -16.29 -31.28
CA SER A 23 -5.41 -16.64 -30.16
C SER A 23 -6.01 -16.15 -28.84
N CYS A 24 -6.62 -17.11 -28.15
CA CYS A 24 -6.99 -17.16 -26.74
C CYS A 24 -8.04 -16.17 -26.18
N SER A 25 -9.31 -16.59 -26.24
CA SER A 25 -10.17 -16.48 -25.06
C SER A 25 -9.76 -17.58 -24.07
N SER A 26 -9.20 -17.20 -22.93
CA SER A 26 -9.22 -18.03 -21.73
C SER A 26 -10.28 -17.47 -20.79
N GLU A 27 -11.41 -18.14 -20.72
CA GLU A 27 -12.35 -18.00 -19.61
C GLU A 27 -11.68 -18.58 -18.37
N THR A 28 -11.21 -17.71 -17.48
CA THR A 28 -10.75 -18.10 -16.14
C THR A 28 -11.89 -17.87 -15.16
N ALA A 29 -12.36 -18.97 -14.56
CA ALA A 29 -13.30 -18.97 -13.44
C ALA A 29 -12.78 -18.08 -12.29
N PRO A 30 -13.66 -17.49 -11.47
CA PRO A 30 -13.23 -16.67 -10.34
C PRO A 30 -12.68 -17.59 -9.24
N GLU A 31 -11.37 -17.78 -9.23
CA GLU A 31 -10.67 -18.20 -8.02
C GLU A 31 -10.68 -17.03 -7.04
N THR A 32 -11.30 -17.26 -5.89
CA THR A 32 -11.22 -16.40 -4.70
C THR A 32 -9.74 -16.14 -4.41
N THR A 33 -9.26 -14.97 -4.80
CA THR A 33 -7.84 -14.64 -4.76
C THR A 33 -7.50 -14.15 -3.35
N GLU A 34 -6.95 -15.04 -2.52
CA GLU A 34 -6.13 -14.64 -1.37
C GLU A 34 -5.00 -13.70 -1.89
N PRO A 35 -4.74 -12.55 -1.26
CA PRO A 35 -3.78 -11.58 -1.76
C PRO A 35 -2.37 -12.19 -1.79
N LYS A 36 -1.84 -12.39 -3.01
CA LYS A 36 -0.51 -12.94 -3.24
C LYS A 36 0.55 -11.93 -2.81
N LEU A 37 1.21 -12.19 -1.68
CA LEU A 37 2.36 -11.44 -1.20
C LEU A 37 3.50 -11.48 -2.24
N THR A 38 3.78 -10.35 -2.89
CA THR A 38 4.95 -10.22 -3.79
C THR A 38 6.09 -9.53 -3.06
N ALA A 39 7.15 -10.28 -2.74
CA ALA A 39 8.40 -9.69 -2.25
C ALA A 39 9.05 -8.85 -3.36
N SER A 40 9.45 -7.62 -3.05
CA SER A 40 10.20 -6.74 -3.96
C SER A 40 11.54 -6.35 -3.33
N SER A 41 12.48 -5.83 -4.11
CA SER A 41 13.74 -5.30 -3.57
C SER A 41 13.53 -4.13 -2.59
N ILE A 42 12.37 -3.47 -2.67
CA ILE A 42 11.96 -2.38 -1.78
C ILE A 42 11.34 -2.94 -0.49
N ASN A 43 10.65 -4.08 -0.57
CA ASN A 43 10.00 -4.73 0.56
C ASN A 43 10.37 -6.22 0.64
N PRO A 44 11.44 -6.56 1.39
CA PRO A 44 11.88 -7.95 1.53
C PRO A 44 10.84 -8.87 2.19
N ASN A 45 9.86 -8.29 2.90
CA ASN A 45 8.78 -9.04 3.56
C ASN A 45 7.48 -9.07 2.73
N GLY A 46 7.46 -8.48 1.53
CA GLY A 46 6.29 -8.42 0.66
C GLY A 46 5.16 -7.50 1.16
N ASP A 47 4.24 -7.17 0.26
CA ASP A 47 3.16 -6.21 0.51
C ASP A 47 1.91 -6.90 1.08
N SER A 48 1.95 -7.23 2.38
CA SER A 48 0.72 -7.58 3.10
C SER A 48 -0.19 -6.37 3.27
N GLU A 49 -1.48 -6.61 3.52
CA GLU A 49 -2.45 -5.55 3.80
C GLU A 49 -1.99 -4.67 4.96
N LEU A 50 -1.45 -5.29 6.02
CA LEU A 50 -0.89 -4.57 7.15
C LEU A 50 0.35 -3.75 6.76
N ALA A 51 1.25 -4.28 5.92
CA ALA A 51 2.43 -3.54 5.48
C ALA A 51 2.06 -2.30 4.64
N LEU A 52 1.03 -2.44 3.78
CA LEU A 52 0.47 -1.31 3.03
C LEU A 52 -0.20 -0.30 3.96
N LEU A 53 -0.97 -0.78 4.93
CA LEU A 53 -1.60 0.07 5.94
C LEU A 53 -0.55 0.86 6.73
N MET A 54 0.52 0.24 7.23
CA MET A 54 1.59 0.92 7.98
C MET A 54 2.26 2.05 7.18
N ARG A 55 2.39 1.89 5.85
CA ARG A 55 2.90 2.96 4.97
C ARG A 55 1.90 4.11 4.87
N ALA A 56 0.63 3.80 4.64
CA ALA A 56 -0.43 4.80 4.59
C ALA A 56 -0.56 5.56 5.92
N MET A 57 -0.46 4.86 7.06
CA MET A 57 -0.49 5.46 8.40
C MET A 57 0.65 6.44 8.62
N TYR A 58 1.86 6.14 8.12
CA TYR A 58 2.97 7.08 8.16
C TYR A 58 2.69 8.34 7.33
N ASP A 59 2.19 8.16 6.10
CA ASP A 59 1.94 9.27 5.19
C ASP A 59 0.79 10.16 5.71
N ASP A 60 -0.21 9.56 6.37
CA ASP A 60 -1.28 10.25 7.08
C ASP A 60 -0.76 11.02 8.31
N ALA A 61 0.09 10.40 9.13
CA ALA A 61 0.75 11.07 10.25
C ALA A 61 1.63 12.25 9.80
N ALA A 62 2.34 12.13 8.68
CA ALA A 62 3.13 13.22 8.12
C ALA A 62 2.24 14.41 7.67
N GLN A 63 1.05 14.13 7.15
CA GLN A 63 0.07 15.17 6.83
C GLN A 63 -0.49 15.85 8.08
N MET A 64 -0.84 15.07 9.11
CA MET A 64 -1.28 15.61 10.39
C MET A 64 -0.20 16.49 11.03
N LYS A 65 1.08 16.08 10.99
CA LYS A 65 2.21 16.89 11.46
C LYS A 65 2.23 18.25 10.78
N LYS A 66 2.10 18.28 9.45
CA LYS A 66 2.10 19.52 8.68
C LYS A 66 0.91 20.43 9.03
N ALA A 67 -0.28 19.87 9.25
CA ALA A 67 -1.44 20.64 9.68
C ALA A 67 -1.18 21.31 11.05
N ILE A 68 -0.66 20.53 12.01
CA ILE A 68 -0.32 21.02 13.35
C ILE A 68 0.73 22.15 13.29
N GLU A 69 1.77 21.99 12.45
CA GLU A 69 2.80 23.01 12.24
C GLU A 69 2.25 24.31 11.62
N ASN A 70 1.17 24.22 10.85
CA ASN A 70 0.47 25.36 10.27
C ASN A 70 -0.57 25.98 11.21
N GLY A 71 -0.75 25.42 12.42
CA GLY A 71 -1.79 25.86 13.35
C GLY A 71 -3.20 25.40 12.95
N GLU A 72 -3.30 24.37 12.13
CA GLU A 72 -4.54 23.76 11.68
C GLU A 72 -4.88 22.52 12.51
N GLN A 73 -6.15 22.14 12.51
CA GLN A 73 -6.61 20.91 13.16
C GLN A 73 -6.14 19.68 12.37
N PRO A 74 -5.47 18.69 13.00
CA PRO A 74 -5.10 17.45 12.33
C PRO A 74 -6.35 16.62 12.05
N VAL A 75 -6.52 16.21 10.79
CA VAL A 75 -7.61 15.32 10.37
C VAL A 75 -6.99 14.14 9.64
N SER A 76 -7.21 12.93 10.16
CA SER A 76 -6.86 11.68 9.48
C SER A 76 -7.75 11.48 8.25
N GLN A 77 -7.16 11.00 7.16
CA GLN A 77 -7.89 10.55 5.96
C GLN A 77 -7.93 9.02 5.84
N LEU A 78 -7.40 8.33 6.84
CA LEU A 78 -7.22 6.88 6.84
C LEU A 78 -8.11 6.21 7.88
N ASP A 79 -8.60 5.02 7.54
CA ASP A 79 -9.25 4.13 8.49
C ASP A 79 -8.19 3.32 9.25
N HIS A 80 -7.76 3.86 10.38
CA HIS A 80 -6.72 3.27 11.22
C HIS A 80 -7.17 2.03 11.99
N GLU A 81 -8.48 1.84 12.21
CA GLU A 81 -9.01 0.67 12.93
C GLU A 81 -8.68 -0.65 12.22
N LYS A 82 -8.41 -0.60 10.91
CA LYS A 82 -7.91 -1.73 10.11
C LYS A 82 -6.61 -2.32 10.65
N ILE A 83 -5.86 -1.61 11.49
CA ILE A 83 -4.66 -2.15 12.15
C ILE A 83 -4.96 -3.43 12.96
N LEU A 84 -6.21 -3.60 13.41
CA LEU A 84 -6.65 -4.74 14.21
C LEU A 84 -7.05 -5.96 13.36
N THR A 85 -7.27 -5.78 12.06
CA THR A 85 -7.88 -6.80 11.18
C THR A 85 -7.11 -7.08 9.91
N ALA A 86 -6.22 -6.18 9.48
CA ALA A 86 -5.45 -6.32 8.25
C ALA A 86 -4.55 -7.56 8.27
N SER A 87 -4.54 -8.31 7.17
CA SER A 87 -3.68 -9.48 7.01
C SER A 87 -2.20 -9.08 7.04
N ALA A 88 -1.39 -9.80 7.83
CA ALA A 88 0.02 -9.53 8.02
C ALA A 88 0.90 -10.62 7.40
N THR A 89 2.11 -10.26 6.96
CA THR A 89 3.12 -11.23 6.51
C THR A 89 3.47 -12.26 7.61
N GLU A 90 3.44 -11.83 8.88
CA GLU A 90 3.66 -12.67 10.05
C GLU A 90 2.39 -12.67 10.93
N PRO A 91 1.35 -13.46 10.58
CA PRO A 91 0.04 -13.39 11.21
C PRO A 91 0.07 -13.68 12.71
N GLU A 92 0.94 -14.59 13.16
CA GLU A 92 1.11 -14.92 14.59
C GLU A 92 1.58 -13.71 15.42
N LYS A 93 2.43 -12.83 14.85
CA LYS A 93 2.85 -11.60 15.54
C LYS A 93 1.71 -10.60 15.62
N ALA A 94 0.94 -10.43 14.55
CA ALA A 94 -0.22 -9.55 14.54
C ALA A 94 -1.36 -10.06 15.44
N ALA A 95 -1.47 -11.37 15.64
CA ALA A 95 -2.44 -11.98 16.55
C ALA A 95 -2.05 -11.89 18.04
N SER A 96 -0.79 -11.57 18.34
CA SER A 96 -0.25 -11.54 19.71
C SER A 96 -0.88 -10.44 20.58
N ASP A 97 -0.94 -10.68 21.89
CA ASP A 97 -1.44 -9.69 22.86
C ASP A 97 -0.58 -8.43 22.87
N THR A 98 0.75 -8.57 22.73
CA THR A 98 1.66 -7.43 22.63
C THR A 98 1.28 -6.53 21.46
N TYR A 99 0.94 -7.10 20.30
CA TYR A 99 0.53 -6.32 19.13
C TYR A 99 -0.79 -5.60 19.41
N LYS A 100 -1.79 -6.31 19.94
CA LYS A 100 -3.10 -5.74 20.25
C LYS A 100 -3.01 -4.57 21.24
N VAL A 101 -2.20 -4.70 22.28
CA VAL A 101 -1.98 -3.63 23.27
C VAL A 101 -1.36 -2.40 22.61
N HIS A 102 -0.34 -2.57 21.78
CA HIS A 102 0.28 -1.46 21.08
C HIS A 102 -0.66 -0.81 20.05
N ALA A 103 -1.38 -1.62 19.27
CA ALA A 103 -2.37 -1.14 18.31
C ALA A 103 -3.48 -0.34 18.98
N GLN A 104 -4.00 -0.83 20.12
CA GLN A 104 -5.00 -0.12 20.91
C GLN A 104 -4.45 1.18 21.51
N SER A 105 -3.23 1.18 22.04
CA SER A 105 -2.58 2.39 22.55
C SER A 105 -2.44 3.46 21.44
N TYR A 106 -2.04 3.05 20.25
CA TYR A 106 -1.98 3.91 19.08
C TYR A 106 -3.35 4.50 18.70
N LEU A 107 -4.40 3.67 18.63
CA LEU A 107 -5.75 4.14 18.28
C LEU A 107 -6.30 5.10 19.35
N GLN A 108 -5.98 4.88 20.62
CA GLN A 108 -6.35 5.77 21.71
C GLN A 108 -5.68 7.14 21.60
N THR A 109 -4.38 7.19 21.29
CA THR A 109 -3.65 8.46 21.12
C THR A 109 -4.10 9.20 19.87
N LEU A 110 -4.34 8.50 18.76
CA LEU A 110 -4.93 9.08 17.55
C LEU A 110 -6.31 9.71 17.84
N LYS A 111 -7.20 8.98 18.53
CA LYS A 111 -8.53 9.48 18.87
C LYS A 111 -8.49 10.69 19.82
N ALA A 112 -7.47 10.77 20.68
CA ALA A 112 -7.25 11.95 21.52
C ALA A 112 -6.77 13.13 20.66
N LEU A 113 -5.82 12.90 19.75
CA LEU A 113 -5.29 13.90 18.82
C LEU A 113 -6.39 14.53 17.96
N GLU A 114 -7.27 13.72 17.35
CA GLU A 114 -8.37 14.20 16.49
C GLU A 114 -9.40 15.07 17.23
N LYS A 115 -9.40 15.04 18.56
CA LYS A 115 -10.31 15.81 19.41
C LYS A 115 -9.63 16.99 20.11
N ALA A 116 -8.31 17.08 19.98
CA ALA A 116 -7.50 18.06 20.67
C ALA A 116 -7.74 19.45 20.08
N ASP A 117 -7.55 20.50 20.88
CA ASP A 117 -7.31 21.80 20.29
C ASP A 117 -5.89 21.86 19.68
N VAL A 118 -5.60 22.93 18.92
CA VAL A 118 -4.31 23.08 18.23
C VAL A 118 -3.13 23.14 19.21
N ALA A 119 -3.34 23.65 20.42
CA ALA A 119 -2.27 23.76 21.42
C ALA A 119 -1.92 22.39 22.01
N GLU A 120 -2.92 21.54 22.26
CA GLU A 120 -2.76 20.17 22.76
C GLU A 120 -2.30 19.18 21.68
N ALA A 121 -2.63 19.45 20.41
CA ALA A 121 -2.33 18.56 19.29
C ALA A 121 -0.83 18.26 19.13
N GLN A 122 0.07 19.20 19.44
CA GLN A 122 1.51 18.96 19.36
C GLN A 122 1.98 17.86 20.33
N VAL A 123 1.49 17.88 21.57
CA VAL A 123 1.85 16.90 22.60
C VAL A 123 1.26 15.54 22.25
N LEU A 124 -0.02 15.51 21.89
CA LEU A 124 -0.71 14.27 21.54
C LEU A 124 -0.18 13.64 20.26
N PHE A 125 0.28 14.44 19.30
CA PHE A 125 0.94 13.94 18.10
C PHE A 125 2.26 13.25 18.45
N LYS A 126 3.06 13.85 19.35
CA LYS A 126 4.28 13.20 19.85
C LYS A 126 3.96 11.88 20.54
N ASP A 127 2.92 11.83 21.38
CA ASP A 127 2.51 10.61 22.06
C ASP A 127 2.04 9.53 21.08
N MET A 128 1.35 9.92 20.00
CA MET A 128 0.99 9.02 18.90
C MET A 128 2.24 8.46 18.18
N VAL A 129 3.25 9.30 17.90
CA VAL A 129 4.53 8.86 17.31
C VAL A 129 5.29 7.94 18.26
N ASP A 130 5.25 8.18 19.57
CA ASP A 130 5.81 7.30 20.59
C ASP A 130 5.12 5.93 20.60
N SER A 131 3.80 5.86 20.43
CA SER A 131 3.07 4.59 20.25
C SER A 131 3.56 3.82 19.01
N CYS A 132 3.80 4.51 17.88
CA CYS A 132 4.40 3.91 16.69
C CYS A 132 5.78 3.31 17.01
N MET A 133 6.66 4.09 17.66
CA MET A 133 8.01 3.66 18.00
C MET A 133 8.01 2.50 19.01
N GLY A 134 7.08 2.50 19.96
CA GLY A 134 6.90 1.43 20.95
C GLY A 134 6.57 0.10 20.29
N CYS A 135 5.55 0.07 19.41
CA CYS A 135 5.17 -1.12 18.66
C CYS A 135 6.35 -1.66 17.83
N HIS A 136 7.03 -0.76 17.11
CA HIS A 136 8.17 -1.11 16.26
C HIS A 136 9.44 -1.47 17.04
N THR A 137 9.50 -1.18 18.33
CA THR A 137 10.59 -1.62 19.20
C THR A 137 10.30 -3.01 19.78
N ALA A 138 9.04 -3.30 20.10
CA ALA A 138 8.63 -4.53 20.76
C ALA A 138 8.46 -5.73 19.80
N LEU A 139 7.83 -5.52 18.64
CA LEU A 139 7.37 -6.63 17.79
C LEU A 139 8.06 -6.71 16.43
N CYS A 140 8.02 -5.60 15.69
CA CYS A 140 8.46 -5.57 14.31
C CYS A 140 9.45 -4.43 14.13
N PRO A 141 10.78 -4.69 14.04
CA PRO A 141 11.79 -3.64 14.03
C PRO A 141 11.60 -2.59 12.93
N GLY A 142 10.83 -2.89 11.88
CA GLY A 142 10.26 -1.93 10.93
C GLY A 142 11.22 -0.87 10.40
N PRO A 143 10.70 0.21 9.78
CA PRO A 143 11.52 1.35 9.39
C PRO A 143 11.57 2.38 10.54
N LYS A 144 12.08 2.02 11.72
CA LYS A 144 12.18 2.95 12.88
C LYS A 144 12.86 4.28 12.53
N MET A 145 13.87 4.26 11.66
CA MET A 145 14.51 5.50 11.19
C MET A 145 13.54 6.42 10.43
N LYS A 146 12.61 5.85 9.67
CA LYS A 146 11.57 6.63 8.98
C LYS A 146 10.62 7.28 10.01
N ILE A 147 10.18 6.52 11.02
CA ILE A 147 9.31 7.02 12.10
C ILE A 147 9.97 8.18 12.87
N LYS A 148 11.29 8.14 13.08
CA LYS A 148 12.01 9.24 13.75
C LYS A 148 11.89 10.59 13.05
N HIS A 149 11.58 10.62 11.76
CA HIS A 149 11.33 11.88 11.03
C HIS A 149 9.97 12.52 11.35
N LEU A 150 9.11 11.86 12.14
CA LEU A 150 7.84 12.41 12.60
C LEU A 150 7.96 13.18 13.92
N TYR A 151 9.06 13.07 14.67
CA TYR A 151 9.31 13.98 15.81
C TYR A 151 9.64 15.39 15.30
#